data_AF-A0A2V2PVG1-F1
#
_entry.id   AF-A0A2V2PVG1-F1
#
_cell.length_a   1.000
_cell.length_b   1.000
_cell.length_c   1.000
_cell.angle_alpha   90.00
_cell.angle_beta   90.00
_cell.angle_gamma   90.00
#
_symmetry.space_group_name_H-M   'P 1'
#
loop_
_entity.id
_entity.type
_entity.pdbx_description
1 polymer ?
#
loop_
_entity_poly.entity_id
_entity_poly.type
_entity_poly.pdbx_seq_one_letter_code
_entity_poly.pdbx_strand_id
1 'polypeptide(L)'
;ALPDGTGGGPPTRIGPGEEAPATPPVREPPPEGRFTEWAGPGCEAGEYREYGRFEKGEAGWYGVGSGGFTGGGCDGRFSAVPMSGSPTEDRGSTATWSWHLGDGFRECALTVFVPAAPEGRAQDVAGDPTVYRVLSDPDDTDSAYTGFAVRQTRHLGRPVEVGNYPVKGDTFAVLLIDRGRDWGAADRVGAHHAAAQMRASCR
;
A
#
# COMPACT_ATOMS: atom_id res chain seq x y z
N ALA A 1 69.14 17.74 -37.67
CA ALA A 1 68.99 19.18 -37.35
C ALA A 1 67.74 19.34 -36.50
N LEU A 2 67.87 19.88 -35.28
CA LEU A 2 66.75 20.47 -34.52
C LEU A 2 66.48 21.87 -35.09
N PRO A 3 65.23 22.36 -35.05
CA PRO A 3 64.80 23.25 -33.94
C PRO A 3 63.31 22.99 -33.57
N ASP A 4 62.60 23.61 -32.64
CA ASP A 4 62.77 24.57 -31.54
C ASP A 4 61.46 24.42 -30.73
N GLY A 5 61.43 24.79 -29.44
CA GLY A 5 60.14 24.96 -28.76
C GLY A 5 60.19 24.98 -27.23
N THR A 6 60.57 26.11 -26.66
CA THR A 6 60.49 26.40 -25.23
C THR A 6 59.15 27.08 -24.90
N GLY A 7 58.40 26.52 -23.94
CA GLY A 7 57.22 27.11 -23.29
C GLY A 7 56.27 25.97 -22.88
N GLY A 8 55.82 25.76 -21.65
CA GLY A 8 55.71 26.62 -20.47
C GLY A 8 54.34 26.32 -19.85
N GLY A 9 54.30 25.52 -18.76
CA GLY A 9 53.12 25.28 -17.92
C GLY A 9 52.42 23.91 -18.12
N PRO A 10 52.20 23.12 -17.05
CA PRO A 10 51.42 21.88 -17.15
C PRO A 10 49.91 22.19 -17.11
N PRO A 11 49.06 21.55 -17.95
CA PRO A 11 47.62 21.61 -17.74
C PRO A 11 47.19 20.65 -16.61
N THR A 12 46.34 21.21 -15.78
CA THR A 12 45.67 20.68 -14.60
C THR A 12 44.94 19.35 -14.85
N ARG A 13 45.03 18.45 -13.86
CA ARG A 13 44.32 17.18 -13.74
C ARG A 13 42.80 17.40 -13.84
N ILE A 14 42.12 16.70 -14.73
CA ILE A 14 40.65 16.60 -14.79
C ILE A 14 40.23 15.70 -13.62
N GLY A 15 39.54 16.27 -12.62
CA GLY A 15 38.85 15.51 -11.58
C GLY A 15 37.51 14.97 -12.10
N PRO A 16 36.97 13.89 -11.52
CA PRO A 16 35.64 13.40 -11.87
C PRO A 16 34.59 14.42 -11.42
N GLY A 17 33.69 14.78 -12.33
CA GLY A 17 32.60 15.72 -12.08
C GLY A 17 31.63 15.16 -11.05
N GLU A 18 31.31 15.99 -10.07
CA GLU A 18 30.25 15.77 -9.09
C GLU A 18 28.89 15.82 -9.81
N GLU A 19 28.22 14.67 -9.88
CA GLU A 19 26.89 14.55 -10.46
C GLU A 19 25.88 15.20 -9.51
N ALA A 20 25.25 16.28 -9.97
CA ALA A 20 24.23 16.98 -9.19
C ALA A 20 23.05 16.04 -8.88
N PRO A 21 22.43 16.13 -7.68
CA PRO A 21 21.32 15.27 -7.33
C PRO A 21 20.13 15.50 -8.28
N ALA A 22 19.65 14.41 -8.87
CA ALA A 22 18.47 14.43 -9.73
C ALA A 22 17.25 14.94 -8.93
N THR A 23 16.60 15.97 -9.44
CA THR A 23 15.33 16.48 -8.91
C THR A 23 14.26 15.40 -9.07
N PRO A 24 13.47 15.06 -8.03
CA PRO A 24 12.39 14.10 -8.17
C PRO A 24 11.33 14.61 -9.17
N PRO A 25 10.71 13.73 -9.96
CA PRO A 25 9.68 14.15 -10.92
C PRO A 25 8.51 14.77 -10.18
N VAL A 26 8.16 16.00 -10.54
CA VAL A 26 6.93 16.66 -10.08
C VAL A 26 5.75 15.93 -10.72
N ARG A 27 4.88 15.38 -9.88
CA ARG A 27 3.67 14.70 -10.35
C ARG A 27 2.68 15.73 -10.88
N GLU A 28 2.25 15.55 -12.13
CA GLU A 28 1.30 16.44 -12.79
C GLU A 28 -0.05 16.40 -12.05
N PRO A 29 -0.66 17.57 -11.78
CA PRO A 29 -1.94 17.61 -11.09
C PRO A 29 -3.00 16.85 -11.91
N PRO A 30 -3.93 16.14 -11.25
CA PRO A 30 -4.98 15.44 -11.96
C PRO A 30 -5.81 16.41 -12.82
N PRO A 31 -6.34 15.98 -13.98
CA PRO A 31 -7.27 16.79 -14.75
C PRO A 31 -8.45 17.22 -13.86
N GLU A 32 -8.84 18.50 -13.97
CA GLU A 32 -9.82 19.12 -13.07
C GLU A 32 -11.05 18.22 -12.83
N GLY A 33 -11.30 17.88 -11.56
CA GLY A 33 -12.45 17.09 -11.13
C GLY A 33 -12.31 15.56 -11.28
N ARG A 34 -11.13 15.01 -11.52
CA ARG A 34 -10.90 13.55 -11.46
C ARG A 34 -9.60 13.22 -10.74
N PHE A 35 -9.67 12.28 -9.79
CA PHE A 35 -8.50 11.75 -9.10
C PHE A 35 -8.45 10.24 -9.30
N THR A 36 -7.28 9.65 -9.58
CA THR A 36 -7.13 8.19 -9.62
C THR A 36 -5.73 7.79 -9.20
N GLU A 37 -5.63 6.95 -8.18
CA GLU A 37 -4.35 6.62 -7.57
C GLU A 37 -4.37 5.27 -6.87
N TRP A 38 -3.24 4.56 -6.94
CA TRP A 38 -2.97 3.39 -6.13
C TRP A 38 -2.18 3.79 -4.88
N ALA A 39 -2.54 3.22 -3.73
CA ALA A 39 -1.81 3.34 -2.47
C ALA A 39 -1.63 1.96 -1.84
N GLY A 40 -0.62 1.82 -0.98
CA GLY A 40 -0.34 0.59 -0.25
C GLY A 40 1.15 0.29 -0.14
N PRO A 41 1.52 -0.89 0.38
CA PRO A 41 2.92 -1.27 0.47
C PRO A 41 3.61 -1.16 -0.89
N GLY A 42 4.75 -0.45 -0.92
CA GLY A 42 5.58 -0.34 -2.13
C GLY A 42 5.02 0.56 -3.23
N CYS A 43 3.95 1.31 -2.97
CA CYS A 43 3.51 2.40 -3.86
C CYS A 43 4.26 3.70 -3.56
N GLU A 44 4.60 4.44 -4.62
CA GLU A 44 5.20 5.78 -4.53
C GLU A 44 4.19 6.88 -4.17
N ALA A 45 2.90 6.58 -4.30
CA ALA A 45 1.80 7.51 -4.12
C ALA A 45 0.80 7.01 -3.07
N GLY A 46 -0.01 7.93 -2.55
CA GLY A 46 -0.87 7.75 -1.39
C GLY A 46 -0.07 7.46 -0.13
N GLU A 47 -0.79 7.26 0.96
CA GLU A 47 -0.19 6.90 2.23
C GLU A 47 -0.64 5.50 2.64
N TYR A 48 0.29 4.80 3.31
CA TYR A 48 0.04 3.50 3.91
C TYR A 48 0.67 3.47 5.30
N ARG A 49 -0.14 3.20 6.33
CA ARG A 49 0.29 3.14 7.73
C ARG A 49 -0.11 1.82 8.36
N GLU A 50 0.79 1.23 9.13
CA GLU A 50 0.53 0.03 9.94
C GLU A 50 0.53 0.42 11.42
N TYR A 51 -0.45 -0.07 12.18
CA TYR A 51 -0.51 0.10 13.64
C TYR A 51 -0.61 -1.26 14.33
N GLY A 52 -0.04 -1.35 15.53
CA GLY A 52 0.04 -2.61 16.27
C GLY A 52 1.00 -3.63 15.66
N ARG A 53 1.92 -3.20 14.79
CA ARG A 53 2.91 -4.08 14.16
C ARG A 53 3.81 -4.71 15.23
N PHE A 54 3.93 -6.04 15.19
CA PHE A 54 4.89 -6.82 15.98
C PHE A 54 5.45 -7.95 15.12
N GLU A 55 6.72 -8.28 15.30
CA GLU A 55 7.39 -9.34 14.53
C GLU A 55 7.57 -10.58 15.39
N LYS A 56 7.01 -11.70 14.95
CA LYS A 56 7.10 -13.00 15.65
C LYS A 56 7.09 -14.16 14.65
N GLY A 57 7.94 -14.06 13.63
CA GLY A 57 7.90 -14.97 12.48
C GLY A 57 6.50 -15.00 11.88
N GLU A 58 5.99 -16.19 11.61
CA GLU A 58 4.66 -16.41 11.03
C GLU A 58 3.50 -16.16 12.00
N ALA A 59 3.75 -15.81 13.27
CA ALA A 59 2.71 -15.48 14.23
C ALA A 59 2.50 -13.95 14.37
N GLY A 60 3.30 -13.14 13.69
CA GLY A 60 3.20 -11.68 13.70
C GLY A 60 3.18 -11.12 12.30
N TRP A 61 3.40 -9.82 12.19
CA TRP A 61 3.47 -9.13 10.91
C TRP A 61 4.74 -9.51 10.14
N TYR A 62 4.61 -9.65 8.83
CA TYR A 62 5.75 -9.75 7.92
C TYR A 62 5.40 -9.22 6.53
N GLY A 63 6.42 -8.83 5.78
CA GLY A 63 6.28 -8.42 4.38
C GLY A 63 6.44 -9.60 3.45
N VAL A 64 5.64 -9.65 2.39
CA VAL A 64 5.76 -10.60 1.28
C VAL A 64 6.17 -9.83 0.04
N GLY A 65 7.30 -10.21 -0.57
CA GLY A 65 7.97 -9.40 -1.58
C GLY A 65 7.31 -9.36 -2.97
N SER A 66 6.25 -10.14 -3.20
CA SER A 66 5.57 -10.19 -4.50
C SER A 66 4.15 -10.76 -4.36
N GLY A 67 3.35 -10.66 -5.42
CA GLY A 67 1.99 -11.19 -5.50
C GLY A 67 0.92 -10.10 -5.48
N GLY A 68 1.25 -8.90 -5.00
CA GLY A 68 0.41 -7.71 -5.07
C GLY A 68 0.35 -7.08 -6.46
N PHE A 69 -0.27 -5.91 -6.55
CA PHE A 69 -0.41 -5.15 -7.77
C PHE A 69 0.92 -4.47 -8.14
N THR A 70 1.35 -4.67 -9.39
CA THR A 70 2.49 -3.97 -9.98
C THR A 70 2.03 -2.95 -11.01
N GLY A 71 2.60 -1.76 -10.97
CA GLY A 71 2.23 -0.63 -11.84
C GLY A 71 1.64 0.54 -11.05
N GLY A 72 1.40 1.67 -11.73
CA GLY A 72 0.90 2.88 -11.06
C GLY A 72 1.80 3.39 -9.93
N GLY A 73 3.11 3.10 -9.99
CA GLY A 73 4.08 3.41 -8.93
C GLY A 73 4.21 2.33 -7.84
N CYS A 74 3.56 1.17 -7.97
CA CYS A 74 3.61 0.09 -6.98
C CYS A 74 4.49 -1.10 -7.42
N ASP A 75 5.28 -1.65 -6.50
CA ASP A 75 6.22 -2.76 -6.73
C ASP A 75 5.60 -4.18 -6.57
N GLY A 76 4.39 -4.28 -6.01
CA GLY A 76 3.67 -5.54 -5.81
C GLY A 76 4.01 -6.30 -4.53
N ARG A 77 4.76 -5.72 -3.60
CA ARG A 77 4.89 -6.28 -2.24
C ARG A 77 3.60 -6.08 -1.44
N PHE A 78 3.37 -6.86 -0.39
CA PHE A 78 2.24 -6.66 0.51
C PHE A 78 2.60 -7.04 1.94
N SER A 79 1.76 -6.66 2.90
CA SER A 79 1.93 -7.01 4.31
C SER A 79 0.98 -8.14 4.69
N ALA A 80 1.51 -9.20 5.29
CA ALA A 80 0.74 -10.22 5.96
C ALA A 80 0.42 -9.73 7.38
N VAL A 81 -0.87 -9.51 7.65
CA VAL A 81 -1.40 -8.96 8.89
C VAL A 81 -1.96 -10.10 9.75
N PRO A 82 -1.46 -10.32 10.98
CA PRO A 82 -1.97 -11.38 11.83
C PRO A 82 -3.45 -11.14 12.15
N MET A 83 -4.25 -12.21 12.18
CA MET A 83 -5.63 -12.08 12.61
C MET A 83 -5.73 -12.06 14.14
N SER A 84 -6.83 -11.53 14.65
CA SER A 84 -7.11 -11.46 16.09
C SER A 84 -7.31 -12.84 16.74
N GLY A 85 -7.53 -13.87 15.94
CA GLY A 85 -7.94 -15.21 16.38
C GLY A 85 -9.40 -15.30 16.80
N SER A 86 -10.18 -14.25 16.56
CA SER A 86 -11.61 -14.18 16.86
C SER A 86 -12.42 -13.73 15.65
N PRO A 87 -13.54 -14.39 15.33
CA PRO A 87 -14.42 -13.94 14.25
C PRO A 87 -15.17 -12.64 14.59
N THR A 88 -15.18 -12.21 15.85
CA THR A 88 -16.01 -11.10 16.35
C THR A 88 -15.23 -10.01 17.07
N GLU A 89 -13.98 -10.25 17.44
CA GLU A 89 -13.17 -9.33 18.22
C GLU A 89 -11.96 -8.85 17.43
N ASP A 90 -11.57 -7.61 17.69
CA ASP A 90 -10.39 -6.94 17.14
C ASP A 90 -9.32 -6.94 18.23
N ARG A 91 -8.04 -7.00 17.86
CA ARG A 91 -6.90 -6.97 18.81
C ARG A 91 -5.90 -5.85 18.54
N GLY A 92 -6.28 -4.90 17.68
CA GLY A 92 -5.59 -3.63 17.51
C GLY A 92 -4.50 -3.63 16.44
N SER A 93 -4.29 -4.74 15.72
CA SER A 93 -3.49 -4.70 14.49
C SER A 93 -4.33 -4.10 13.36
N THR A 94 -3.82 -3.05 12.71
CA THR A 94 -4.51 -2.37 11.60
C THR A 94 -3.57 -1.92 10.49
N ALA A 95 -4.14 -1.78 9.28
CA ALA A 95 -3.47 -1.17 8.14
C ALA A 95 -4.38 -0.12 7.51
N THR A 96 -3.89 1.10 7.34
CA THR A 96 -4.65 2.24 6.81
C THR A 96 -4.08 2.68 5.48
N TRP A 97 -4.95 2.88 4.49
CA TRP A 97 -4.66 3.58 3.23
C TRP A 97 -5.32 4.95 3.26
N SER A 98 -4.62 5.99 2.82
CA SER A 98 -5.19 7.33 2.67
C SER A 98 -4.74 8.04 1.40
N TRP A 99 -5.64 8.88 0.89
CA TRP A 99 -5.41 9.76 -0.25
C TRP A 99 -5.85 11.18 0.13
N HIS A 100 -4.96 12.16 -0.06
CA HIS A 100 -5.30 13.57 0.05
C HIS A 100 -5.82 14.06 -1.29
N LEU A 101 -7.12 14.34 -1.34
CA LEU A 101 -7.84 14.71 -2.54
C LEU A 101 -7.87 16.23 -2.75
N GLY A 102 -7.80 17.00 -1.66
CA GLY A 102 -8.14 18.42 -1.66
C GLY A 102 -9.64 18.64 -1.79
N ASP A 103 -10.05 19.84 -2.24
CA ASP A 103 -11.45 20.22 -2.30
C ASP A 103 -12.16 19.76 -3.57
N GLY A 104 -13.49 19.58 -3.49
CA GLY A 104 -14.37 19.44 -4.66
C GLY A 104 -14.72 18.00 -5.06
N PHE A 105 -14.07 16.99 -4.46
CA PHE A 105 -14.43 15.59 -4.64
C PHE A 105 -15.61 15.20 -3.74
N ARG A 106 -16.55 14.43 -4.29
CA ARG A 106 -17.78 14.01 -3.60
C ARG A 106 -17.85 12.51 -3.38
N GLU A 107 -17.21 11.74 -4.24
CA GLU A 107 -17.31 10.28 -4.20
C GLU A 107 -16.06 9.62 -4.76
N CYS A 108 -15.63 8.52 -4.14
CA CYS A 108 -14.56 7.66 -4.61
C CYS A 108 -15.07 6.23 -4.88
N ALA A 109 -14.81 5.73 -6.09
CA ALA A 109 -14.88 4.30 -6.39
C ALA A 109 -13.63 3.61 -5.85
N LEU A 110 -13.81 2.55 -5.05
CA LEU A 110 -12.71 1.83 -4.41
C LEU A 110 -12.51 0.45 -5.04
N THR A 111 -11.24 0.12 -5.31
CA THR A 111 -10.80 -1.21 -5.74
C THR A 111 -9.73 -1.73 -4.79
N VAL A 112 -9.90 -2.95 -4.27
CA VAL A 112 -8.90 -3.63 -3.45
C VAL A 112 -8.17 -4.65 -4.31
N PHE A 113 -6.85 -4.61 -4.37
CA PHE A 113 -6.09 -5.71 -4.98
C PHE A 113 -5.86 -6.80 -3.94
N VAL A 114 -6.30 -8.02 -4.25
CA VAL A 114 -6.02 -9.18 -3.40
C VAL A 114 -4.81 -9.92 -3.99
N PRO A 115 -3.70 -10.05 -3.25
CA PRO A 115 -2.49 -10.67 -3.77
C PRO A 115 -2.67 -12.11 -4.24
N ALA A 116 -1.85 -12.52 -5.19
CA ALA A 116 -1.57 -13.95 -5.35
C ALA A 116 -0.77 -14.42 -4.13
N ALA A 117 -1.15 -15.57 -3.57
CA ALA A 117 -0.35 -16.21 -2.55
C ALA A 117 0.90 -16.84 -3.18
N PRO A 118 2.10 -16.69 -2.59
CA PRO A 118 3.25 -17.49 -2.98
C PRO A 118 2.95 -18.99 -2.86
N GLU A 119 3.69 -19.81 -3.60
CA GLU A 119 3.51 -21.27 -3.56
C GLU A 119 3.69 -21.81 -2.13
N GLY A 120 2.73 -22.60 -1.66
CA GLY A 120 2.73 -23.14 -0.29
C GLY A 120 2.47 -22.10 0.82
N ARG A 121 2.07 -20.87 0.47
CA ARG A 121 1.87 -19.74 1.39
C ARG A 121 0.46 -19.16 1.32
N ALA A 122 -0.55 -20.02 1.14
CA ALA A 122 -1.95 -19.59 1.08
C ALA A 122 -2.40 -18.83 2.36
N GLN A 123 -1.78 -19.16 3.50
CA GLN A 123 -2.01 -18.50 4.78
C GLN A 123 -1.67 -17.01 4.78
N ASP A 124 -0.79 -16.53 3.90
CA ASP A 124 -0.40 -15.12 3.81
C ASP A 124 -1.57 -14.24 3.28
N VAL A 125 -2.55 -14.88 2.61
CA VAL A 125 -3.70 -14.23 1.93
C VAL A 125 -5.00 -14.98 2.29
N ALA A 126 -5.22 -15.21 3.58
CA ALA A 126 -6.25 -16.12 4.08
C ALA A 126 -7.48 -15.42 4.68
N GLY A 127 -7.62 -14.11 4.54
CA GLY A 127 -8.78 -13.37 5.03
C GLY A 127 -10.12 -13.88 4.50
N ASP A 128 -10.95 -14.44 5.39
CA ASP A 128 -12.29 -14.96 5.06
C ASP A 128 -13.33 -14.63 6.14
N PRO A 129 -13.86 -13.40 6.14
CA PRO A 129 -13.42 -12.27 5.32
C PRO A 129 -12.34 -11.42 6.01
N THR A 130 -11.63 -10.60 5.23
CA THR A 130 -10.96 -9.39 5.73
C THR A 130 -11.97 -8.26 5.82
N VAL A 131 -11.98 -7.55 6.94
CA VAL A 131 -12.93 -6.47 7.21
C VAL A 131 -12.24 -5.12 7.09
N TYR A 132 -12.91 -4.21 6.37
CA TYR A 132 -12.46 -2.85 6.14
C TYR A 132 -13.49 -1.85 6.64
N ARG A 133 -13.02 -0.70 7.12
CA ARG A 133 -13.82 0.47 7.49
C ARG A 133 -13.39 1.64 6.62
N VAL A 134 -14.36 2.44 6.16
CA VAL A 134 -14.07 3.67 5.44
C VAL A 134 -14.14 4.83 6.43
N LEU A 135 -13.08 5.62 6.47
CA LEU A 135 -12.83 6.66 7.45
C LEU A 135 -12.98 8.05 6.80
N SER A 136 -13.42 9.03 7.58
CA SER A 136 -13.31 10.44 7.18
C SER A 136 -11.99 11.08 7.60
N ASP A 137 -11.31 10.49 8.58
CA ASP A 137 -9.99 10.92 9.07
C ASP A 137 -9.09 9.66 9.23
N PRO A 138 -7.94 9.59 8.54
CA PRO A 138 -7.04 8.43 8.64
C PRO A 138 -6.40 8.23 10.02
N ASP A 139 -6.35 9.27 10.85
CA ASP A 139 -5.71 9.24 12.16
C ASP A 139 -6.71 8.96 13.31
N ASP A 140 -8.01 8.95 13.00
CA ASP A 140 -9.08 8.62 13.95
C ASP A 140 -9.89 7.40 13.48
N THR A 141 -9.70 6.27 14.15
CA THR A 141 -10.42 5.02 13.84
C THR A 141 -11.92 5.09 14.14
N ASP A 142 -12.35 6.01 15.02
CA ASP A 142 -13.76 6.24 15.35
C ASP A 142 -14.47 7.11 14.30
N SER A 143 -13.71 7.72 13.38
CA SER A 143 -14.25 8.45 12.22
C SER A 143 -14.85 7.52 11.15
N ALA A 144 -14.82 6.21 11.38
CA ALA A 144 -15.42 5.21 10.51
C ALA A 144 -16.92 5.48 10.31
N TYR A 145 -17.33 5.66 9.06
CA TYR A 145 -18.73 5.94 8.73
C TYR A 145 -19.42 4.82 7.94
N THR A 146 -18.66 3.87 7.42
CA THR A 146 -19.17 2.63 6.83
C THR A 146 -18.07 1.56 6.78
N GLY A 147 -18.39 0.38 6.27
CA GLY A 147 -17.43 -0.70 6.09
C GLY A 147 -17.85 -1.70 5.02
N PHE A 148 -16.89 -2.54 4.63
CA PHE A 148 -17.08 -3.62 3.68
C PHE A 148 -16.16 -4.79 4.04
N ALA A 149 -16.34 -5.92 3.36
CA ALA A 149 -15.55 -7.11 3.62
C ALA A 149 -15.18 -7.82 2.31
N VAL A 150 -13.97 -8.39 2.25
CA VAL A 150 -13.46 -9.12 1.08
C VAL A 150 -13.05 -10.53 1.50
N ARG A 151 -13.49 -11.55 0.76
CA ARG A 151 -13.02 -12.93 0.91
C ARG A 151 -11.75 -13.14 0.10
N GLN A 152 -10.59 -12.83 0.67
CA GLN A 152 -9.31 -12.85 -0.04
C GLN A 152 -9.02 -14.23 -0.66
N THR A 153 -9.35 -15.29 0.06
CA THR A 153 -9.23 -16.69 -0.39
C THR A 153 -9.95 -17.00 -1.70
N ARG A 154 -10.97 -16.20 -2.06
CA ARG A 154 -11.74 -16.36 -3.29
C ARG A 154 -11.26 -15.46 -4.42
N HIS A 155 -10.41 -14.47 -4.12
CA HIS A 155 -10.01 -13.40 -5.04
C HIS A 155 -8.49 -13.27 -5.25
N LEU A 156 -7.72 -14.34 -5.03
CA LEU A 156 -6.26 -14.31 -5.19
C LEU A 156 -5.82 -13.77 -6.56
N GLY A 157 -4.85 -12.86 -6.54
CA GLY A 157 -4.19 -12.29 -7.72
C GLY A 157 -5.05 -11.36 -8.58
N ARG A 158 -6.15 -10.81 -8.04
CA ARG A 158 -7.06 -9.96 -8.83
C ARG A 158 -7.55 -8.72 -8.08
N PRO A 159 -7.87 -7.63 -8.82
CA PRO A 159 -8.59 -6.50 -8.28
C PRO A 159 -10.05 -6.88 -7.96
N VAL A 160 -10.59 -6.29 -6.89
CA VAL A 160 -11.96 -6.44 -6.42
C VAL A 160 -12.57 -5.05 -6.26
N GLU A 161 -13.60 -4.76 -7.04
CA GLU A 161 -14.40 -3.54 -6.86
C GLU A 161 -15.30 -3.70 -5.64
N VAL A 162 -15.20 -2.78 -4.68
CA VAL A 162 -15.90 -2.91 -3.38
C VAL A 162 -16.99 -1.87 -3.18
N GLY A 163 -17.07 -0.86 -4.05
CA GLY A 163 -18.18 0.09 -4.10
C GLY A 163 -17.75 1.52 -4.37
N ASN A 164 -18.72 2.42 -4.21
CA ASN A 164 -18.53 3.87 -4.25
C ASN A 164 -18.87 4.44 -2.88
N TYR A 165 -18.06 5.37 -2.39
CA TYR A 165 -18.17 5.92 -1.05
C TYR A 165 -18.08 7.45 -1.07
N PRO A 166 -18.89 8.15 -0.26
CA PRO A 166 -18.85 9.60 -0.20
C PRO A 166 -17.53 10.09 0.40
N VAL A 167 -16.98 11.17 -0.15
CA VAL A 167 -15.87 11.89 0.44
C VAL A 167 -16.42 12.83 1.52
N LYS A 168 -15.83 12.81 2.72
CA LYS A 168 -16.31 13.56 3.90
C LYS A 168 -15.31 14.60 4.42
N GLY A 169 -14.48 15.13 3.54
CA GLY A 169 -13.41 16.08 3.86
C GLY A 169 -12.50 16.26 2.65
N ASP A 170 -11.24 16.63 2.90
CA ASP A 170 -10.19 16.70 1.88
C ASP A 170 -9.43 15.37 1.69
N THR A 171 -9.76 14.37 2.51
CA THR A 171 -9.07 13.09 2.59
C THR A 171 -10.06 11.95 2.49
N PHE A 172 -9.64 10.86 1.83
CA PHE A 172 -10.38 9.61 1.79
C PHE A 172 -9.49 8.51 2.35
N ALA A 173 -10.01 7.69 3.26
CA ALA A 173 -9.21 6.71 3.96
C ALA A 173 -9.96 5.39 4.21
N VAL A 174 -9.20 4.30 4.24
CA VAL A 174 -9.70 2.94 4.45
C VAL A 174 -8.82 2.25 5.48
N LEU A 175 -9.43 1.59 6.45
CA LEU A 175 -8.78 0.86 7.53
C LEU A 175 -9.12 -0.62 7.44
N LEU A 176 -8.11 -1.48 7.32
CA LEU A 176 -8.22 -2.91 7.60
C LEU A 176 -8.08 -3.13 9.10
N ILE A 177 -8.96 -3.96 9.66
CA ILE A 177 -8.87 -4.44 11.05
C ILE A 177 -8.50 -5.93 11.10
N ASP A 178 -7.84 -6.36 12.17
CA ASP A 178 -7.35 -7.72 12.34
C ASP A 178 -8.42 -8.79 12.62
N ARG A 179 -9.71 -8.44 12.74
CA ARG A 179 -10.79 -9.41 12.99
C ARG A 179 -10.73 -10.60 12.05
N GLY A 180 -10.61 -11.80 12.61
CA GLY A 180 -10.50 -13.02 11.82
C GLY A 180 -10.02 -14.20 12.67
N ARG A 181 -10.22 -15.41 12.17
CA ARG A 181 -9.83 -16.64 12.88
C ARG A 181 -8.62 -17.30 12.19
N ASP A 182 -7.54 -17.44 12.93
CA ASP A 182 -6.26 -18.02 12.51
C ASP A 182 -5.92 -19.36 13.22
N TRP A 183 -6.92 -20.06 13.75
CA TRP A 183 -6.72 -21.34 14.43
C TRP A 183 -7.95 -22.25 14.36
N GLY A 184 -7.75 -23.52 14.73
CA GLY A 184 -8.79 -24.52 14.95
C GLY A 184 -9.10 -25.42 13.75
N ALA A 185 -8.88 -24.95 12.53
CA ALA A 185 -8.83 -25.79 11.33
C ALA A 185 -7.41 -25.74 10.75
N ALA A 186 -6.95 -26.83 10.15
CA ALA A 186 -5.55 -26.98 9.70
C ALA A 186 -5.16 -25.92 8.65
N ASP A 187 -6.11 -25.50 7.82
CA ASP A 187 -5.98 -24.45 6.80
C ASP A 187 -5.99 -23.02 7.37
N ARG A 188 -6.24 -22.87 8.67
CA ARG A 188 -6.33 -21.56 9.34
C ARG A 188 -5.14 -21.25 10.24
N VAL A 189 -4.37 -22.26 10.65
CA VAL A 189 -3.24 -22.05 11.56
C VAL A 189 -2.26 -21.06 10.93
N GLY A 190 -2.08 -19.90 11.58
CA GLY A 190 -1.22 -18.84 11.06
C GLY A 190 -1.81 -18.08 9.87
N ALA A 191 -3.13 -18.08 9.69
CA ALA A 191 -3.80 -17.28 8.67
C ALA A 191 -3.60 -15.78 8.92
N HIS A 192 -3.31 -15.05 7.84
CA HIS A 192 -3.15 -13.61 7.82
C HIS A 192 -4.17 -12.99 6.87
N HIS A 193 -4.54 -11.74 7.15
CA HIS A 193 -5.10 -10.87 6.13
C HIS A 193 -3.95 -10.31 5.28
N ALA A 194 -4.14 -10.23 3.96
CA ALA A 194 -3.21 -9.51 3.10
C ALA A 194 -3.59 -8.02 3.01
N ALA A 195 -2.72 -7.14 3.45
CA ALA A 195 -2.81 -5.71 3.18
C ALA A 195 -1.93 -5.37 1.97
N ALA A 196 -2.55 -5.18 0.81
CA ALA A 196 -1.86 -4.89 -0.45
C ALA A 196 -2.32 -3.54 -1.02
N GLN A 197 -2.29 -3.38 -2.33
CA GLN A 197 -2.60 -2.11 -2.96
C GLN A 197 -4.11 -1.88 -3.06
N MET A 198 -4.54 -0.64 -2.86
CA MET A 198 -5.90 -0.17 -3.11
C MET A 198 -5.88 0.97 -4.11
N ARG A 199 -6.89 1.03 -4.97
CA ARG A 199 -7.10 2.15 -5.90
C ARG A 199 -8.31 2.96 -5.49
N ALA A 200 -8.13 4.26 -5.36
CA ALA A 200 -9.23 5.22 -5.28
C ALA A 200 -9.38 5.93 -6.62
N SER A 201 -10.61 6.02 -7.13
CA SER A 201 -10.96 6.81 -8.30
C SER A 201 -12.10 7.77 -7.94
N CYS A 202 -11.79 9.06 -7.78
CA CYS A 202 -12.70 10.06 -7.22
C CYS A 202 -13.14 11.11 -8.24
N ARG A 203 -14.33 11.67 -7.99
CA ARG A 203 -15.01 12.70 -8.80
C ARG A 203 -15.86 13.64 -7.95
#